data_AF-A0A1H9S289-F1
#
_entry.id   AF-A0A1H9S289-F1
#
_cell.length_a   1.000
_cell.length_b   1.000
_cell.length_c   1.000
_cell.angle_alpha   90.00
_cell.angle_beta   90.00
_cell.angle_gamma   90.00
#
_symmetry.space_group_name_H-M   'P 1'
#
loop_
_entity.id
_entity.type
_entity.pdbx_description
1 polymer ?
#
loop_
_entity_poly.entity_id
_entity_poly.type
_entity_poly.pdbx_seq_one_letter_code
_entity_poly.pdbx_strand_id
1 'polypeptide(L)'
;MSNQGIKIVFLIVPFLLFSCKKELTEEQNNENFKKKREQYFSYSKKLTGDKEYFSIYKKANDTIANWVSNSLEIPIINPYQLDSLLCFNKQKNRFYGAVLKQTMVEEGVQDYIYDFYGVKIKGKWYFFRGSTLVLPREYYQEDIHTPLSLEKMKKIAVQNVFSGYLIETPSATNSNKVKYKINDSKFINMENRNNDGTFASCYNCKTFDEFVIYRVNKNWKNKIDSTQNN
;
A
#
# COMPACT_ATOMS: atom_id res chain seq x y z
N MET A 1 63.75 47.84 -2.68
CA MET A 1 63.70 46.37 -2.48
C MET A 1 62.37 46.01 -1.86
N SER A 2 61.73 45.02 -2.46
CA SER A 2 60.47 44.33 -2.17
C SER A 2 59.96 44.31 -0.72
N ASN A 3 58.64 44.55 -0.54
CA ASN A 3 57.66 43.58 -0.01
C ASN A 3 56.32 44.32 0.23
N GLN A 4 55.33 44.18 -0.65
CA GLN A 4 54.31 43.10 -0.71
C GLN A 4 53.57 42.84 0.61
N GLY A 5 52.24 42.99 0.57
CA GLY A 5 51.35 42.49 1.61
C GLY A 5 49.91 43.00 1.50
N ILE A 6 49.27 42.93 0.32
CA ILE A 6 47.81 43.11 0.24
C ILE A 6 47.16 41.92 0.96
N LYS A 7 46.61 42.16 2.15
CA LYS A 7 45.82 41.18 2.89
C LYS A 7 44.45 41.06 2.24
N ILE A 8 44.27 40.06 1.38
CA ILE A 8 42.96 39.66 0.87
C ILE A 8 42.17 39.09 2.05
N VAL A 9 41.06 39.77 2.36
CA VAL A 9 40.05 39.37 3.32
C VAL A 9 39.36 38.12 2.78
N PHE A 10 39.66 36.94 3.33
CA PHE A 10 38.80 35.77 3.16
C PHE A 10 37.60 35.91 4.10
N LEU A 11 36.56 36.56 3.59
CA LEU A 11 35.23 36.51 4.16
C LEU A 11 34.68 35.10 3.87
N ILE A 12 35.01 34.15 4.74
CA ILE A 12 34.34 32.85 4.78
C ILE A 12 32.92 33.16 5.27
N VAL A 13 32.01 33.38 4.34
CA VAL A 13 30.58 33.26 4.58
C VAL A 13 30.31 31.75 4.56
N PRO A 14 30.10 31.07 5.70
CA PRO A 14 29.43 29.79 5.63
C PRO A 14 27.99 30.17 5.29
N PHE A 15 27.64 30.11 4.00
CA PHE A 15 26.27 29.88 3.61
C PHE A 15 25.93 28.53 4.20
N LEU A 16 25.42 28.58 5.44
CA LEU A 16 24.68 27.51 6.05
C LEU A 16 23.57 27.20 5.06
N LEU A 17 23.81 26.19 4.22
CA LEU A 17 22.80 25.49 3.46
C LEU A 17 21.94 24.72 4.46
N PHE A 18 21.31 25.43 5.39
CA PHE A 18 20.04 25.03 5.93
C PHE A 18 19.06 25.11 4.76
N SER A 19 19.03 24.04 3.97
CA SER A 19 17.82 23.66 3.26
C SER A 19 16.80 23.34 4.36
N CYS A 20 16.21 24.39 4.94
CA CYS A 20 14.99 24.29 5.70
C CYS A 20 13.93 23.84 4.69
N LYS A 21 13.77 22.52 4.52
CA LYS A 21 12.49 21.98 4.11
C LYS A 21 11.52 22.47 5.18
N LYS A 22 10.76 23.52 4.87
CA LYS A 22 9.73 24.04 5.73
C LYS A 22 8.85 22.85 6.13
N GLU A 23 8.85 22.54 7.43
CA GLU A 23 8.01 21.49 7.96
C GLU A 23 6.57 21.87 7.66
N LEU A 24 5.85 20.98 6.97
CA LEU A 24 4.47 21.22 6.59
C LEU A 24 3.61 21.22 7.84
N THR A 25 2.65 22.13 7.92
CA THR A 25 1.63 22.08 8.96
C THR A 25 0.81 20.79 8.83
N GLU A 26 0.15 20.35 9.90
CA GLU A 26 -0.72 19.17 9.85
C GLU A 26 -1.80 19.28 8.76
N GLU A 27 -2.38 20.47 8.60
CA GLU A 27 -3.35 20.79 7.55
C GLU A 27 -2.75 20.62 6.15
N GLN A 28 -1.58 21.20 5.89
CA GLN A 28 -0.88 21.07 4.61
C GLN A 28 -0.51 19.61 4.32
N ASN A 29 -0.10 18.87 5.35
CA ASN A 29 0.14 17.44 5.24
C ASN A 29 -1.14 16.70 4.85
N ASN A 30 -2.26 16.94 5.52
CA ASN A 30 -3.55 16.32 5.23
C ASN A 30 -4.02 16.60 3.79
N GLU A 31 -3.89 17.85 3.35
CA GLU A 31 -4.24 18.23 1.97
C GLU A 31 -3.35 17.51 0.95
N ASN A 32 -2.04 17.42 1.20
CA ASN A 32 -1.11 16.70 0.34
C ASN A 32 -1.45 15.19 0.26
N PHE A 33 -1.85 14.56 1.36
CA PHE A 33 -2.29 13.16 1.35
C PHE A 33 -3.55 12.97 0.53
N LYS A 34 -4.54 13.86 0.69
CA LYS A 34 -5.78 13.82 -0.07
C LYS A 34 -5.50 13.94 -1.57
N LYS A 35 -4.71 14.95 -1.98
CA LYS A 35 -4.27 15.15 -3.37
C LYS A 35 -3.55 13.92 -3.94
N LYS A 36 -2.62 13.35 -3.18
CA LYS A 36 -1.88 12.14 -3.59
C LYS A 36 -2.79 10.94 -3.76
N ARG A 37 -3.72 10.72 -2.82
CA ARG A 37 -4.70 9.63 -2.89
C ARG A 37 -5.63 9.79 -4.09
N GLU A 38 -6.14 11.00 -4.32
CA GLU A 38 -6.99 11.32 -5.47
C GLU A 38 -6.24 11.12 -6.80
N GLN A 39 -4.96 11.50 -6.86
CA GLN A 39 -4.12 11.27 -8.02
C GLN A 39 -3.96 9.76 -8.30
N TYR A 40 -3.65 8.96 -7.28
CA TYR A 40 -3.51 7.51 -7.42
C TYR A 40 -4.81 6.86 -7.87
N PHE A 41 -5.93 7.25 -7.24
CA PHE A 41 -7.27 6.79 -7.60
C PHE A 41 -7.58 7.13 -9.06
N SER A 42 -7.34 8.36 -9.48
CA SER A 42 -7.61 8.84 -10.85
C SER A 42 -6.78 8.11 -11.89
N TYR A 43 -5.48 7.91 -11.64
CA TYR A 43 -4.60 7.15 -12.53
C TYR A 43 -5.08 5.70 -12.70
N SER A 44 -5.39 5.06 -11.58
CA SER A 44 -5.80 3.65 -11.56
C SER A 44 -7.16 3.44 -12.22
N LYS A 45 -8.13 4.33 -11.92
CA LYS A 45 -9.46 4.31 -12.53
C LYS A 45 -9.39 4.60 -14.03
N LYS A 46 -8.60 5.59 -14.46
CA LYS A 46 -8.39 5.88 -15.89
C LYS A 46 -7.77 4.71 -16.65
N LEU A 47 -6.81 4.00 -16.03
CA LEU A 47 -6.14 2.87 -16.66
C LEU A 47 -7.09 1.70 -16.93
N THR A 48 -7.96 1.40 -15.98
CA THR A 48 -8.87 0.25 -16.00
C THR A 48 -10.22 0.56 -16.65
N GLY A 49 -10.66 1.82 -16.56
CA GLY A 49 -12.01 2.25 -16.89
C GLY A 49 -12.96 2.10 -15.69
N ASP A 50 -13.82 3.09 -15.46
CA ASP A 50 -14.71 3.18 -14.30
C ASP A 50 -15.51 1.91 -14.03
N LYS A 51 -16.15 1.36 -15.08
CA LYS A 51 -17.00 0.15 -14.96
C LYS A 51 -16.19 -1.06 -14.49
N GLU A 52 -15.02 -1.30 -15.08
CA GLU A 52 -14.17 -2.43 -14.72
C GLU A 52 -13.57 -2.22 -13.32
N TYR A 53 -13.13 -0.99 -12.99
CA TYR A 53 -12.60 -0.66 -11.67
C TYR A 53 -13.57 -1.02 -10.55
N PHE A 54 -14.82 -0.52 -10.63
CA PHE A 54 -15.81 -0.75 -9.59
C PHE A 54 -16.34 -2.20 -9.60
N SER A 55 -16.37 -2.86 -10.76
CA SER A 55 -16.66 -4.31 -10.86
C SER A 55 -15.63 -5.13 -10.10
N ILE A 56 -14.33 -4.82 -10.25
CA ILE A 56 -13.25 -5.51 -9.53
C ILE A 56 -13.29 -5.18 -8.05
N TYR A 57 -13.49 -3.91 -7.68
CA TYR A 57 -13.64 -3.50 -6.28
C TYR A 57 -14.79 -4.24 -5.58
N LYS A 58 -15.94 -4.37 -6.25
CA LYS A 58 -17.07 -5.13 -5.72
C LYS A 58 -16.70 -6.61 -5.52
N LYS A 59 -16.12 -7.26 -6.53
CA LYS A 59 -15.68 -8.67 -6.43
C LYS A 59 -14.66 -8.89 -5.30
N ALA A 60 -13.74 -7.96 -5.13
CA ALA A 60 -12.78 -7.96 -4.03
C ALA A 60 -13.49 -7.89 -2.67
N ASN A 61 -14.42 -6.94 -2.52
CA ASN A 61 -15.17 -6.76 -1.30
C ASN A 61 -16.06 -7.98 -0.98
N ASP A 62 -16.74 -8.54 -1.98
CA ASP A 62 -17.54 -9.76 -1.87
C ASP A 62 -16.67 -10.96 -1.46
N THR A 63 -15.42 -11.02 -1.96
CA THR A 63 -14.46 -12.07 -1.59
C THR A 63 -14.03 -11.96 -0.13
N ILE A 64 -13.72 -10.75 0.35
CA ILE A 64 -13.38 -10.53 1.75
C ILE A 64 -14.56 -10.87 2.66
N ALA A 65 -15.78 -10.44 2.28
CA ALA A 65 -17.00 -10.79 3.01
C ALA A 65 -17.17 -12.31 3.10
N ASN A 66 -16.98 -13.01 1.99
CA ASN A 66 -17.00 -14.47 1.97
C ASN A 66 -15.93 -15.08 2.88
N TRP A 67 -14.72 -14.53 2.95
CA TRP A 67 -13.68 -14.98 3.88
C TRP A 67 -14.10 -14.80 5.34
N VAL A 68 -14.66 -13.65 5.70
CA VAL A 68 -15.14 -13.35 7.05
C VAL A 68 -16.27 -14.29 7.45
N SER A 69 -17.31 -14.41 6.61
CA SER A 69 -18.47 -15.29 6.85
C SER A 69 -18.10 -16.76 6.97
N ASN A 70 -17.00 -17.17 6.31
CA ASN A 70 -16.53 -18.54 6.36
C ASN A 70 -15.37 -18.77 7.32
N SER A 71 -14.91 -17.75 8.06
CA SER A 71 -13.74 -17.85 8.96
C SER A 71 -12.47 -18.34 8.26
N LEU A 72 -12.28 -17.98 6.98
CA LEU A 72 -11.15 -18.45 6.16
C LEU A 72 -9.85 -17.69 6.44
N GLU A 73 -9.96 -16.44 6.85
CA GLU A 73 -8.81 -15.63 7.27
C GLU A 73 -9.09 -14.99 8.63
N ILE A 74 -8.63 -15.67 9.69
CA ILE A 74 -8.79 -15.31 11.10
C ILE A 74 -8.53 -13.82 11.43
N PRO A 75 -7.54 -13.11 10.83
CA PRO A 75 -7.30 -11.73 11.23
C PRO A 75 -8.25 -10.71 10.61
N ILE A 76 -9.02 -11.05 9.57
CA ILE A 76 -10.02 -10.14 8.96
C ILE A 76 -11.39 -10.51 9.52
N ILE A 77 -11.64 -10.09 10.76
CA ILE A 77 -12.97 -10.14 11.39
C ILE A 77 -13.57 -8.74 11.41
N ASN A 78 -14.90 -8.67 11.51
CA ASN A 78 -15.59 -7.39 11.60
C ASN A 78 -15.21 -6.59 12.86
N PRO A 79 -15.20 -5.26 12.79
CA PRO A 79 -15.43 -4.45 11.59
C PRO A 79 -14.16 -4.32 10.72
N TYR A 80 -14.35 -4.41 9.39
CA TYR A 80 -13.31 -4.12 8.40
C TYR A 80 -13.87 -3.26 7.25
N GLN A 81 -12.97 -2.60 6.52
CA GLN A 81 -13.30 -1.90 5.28
C GLN A 81 -12.19 -2.10 4.23
N LEU A 82 -12.56 -2.52 3.02
CA LEU A 82 -11.67 -2.42 1.87
C LEU A 82 -11.56 -0.94 1.44
N ASP A 83 -10.34 -0.39 1.46
CA ASP A 83 -10.06 0.95 0.93
C ASP A 83 -10.49 1.01 -0.55
N SER A 84 -11.21 2.07 -0.92
CA SER A 84 -11.67 2.27 -2.29
C SER A 84 -10.53 2.47 -3.30
N LEU A 85 -9.31 2.75 -2.85
CA LEU A 85 -8.11 2.85 -3.68
C LEU A 85 -7.51 1.47 -3.95
N LEU A 86 -7.60 1.02 -5.20
CA LEU A 86 -6.90 -0.11 -5.76
C LEU A 86 -5.88 0.42 -6.78
N CYS A 87 -4.60 0.13 -6.59
CA CYS A 87 -3.53 0.54 -7.49
C CYS A 87 -3.25 -0.58 -8.49
N PHE A 88 -3.52 -0.37 -9.79
CA PHE A 88 -3.35 -1.38 -10.84
C PHE A 88 -1.99 -1.24 -11.55
N ASN A 89 -1.37 -2.35 -11.93
CA ASN A 89 -0.18 -2.33 -12.77
C ASN A 89 -0.53 -1.95 -14.22
N LYS A 90 0.47 -1.58 -15.03
CA LYS A 90 0.23 -1.15 -16.42
C LYS A 90 -0.51 -2.19 -17.26
N GLN A 91 -0.25 -3.47 -17.04
CA GLN A 91 -0.88 -4.57 -17.77
C GLN A 91 -2.31 -4.88 -17.28
N LYS A 92 -2.79 -4.22 -16.21
CA LYS A 92 -4.16 -4.37 -15.66
C LYS A 92 -4.49 -5.80 -15.24
N ASN A 93 -3.46 -6.59 -14.93
CA ASN A 93 -3.59 -7.98 -14.50
C ASN A 93 -3.17 -8.17 -13.04
N ARG A 94 -2.73 -7.09 -12.36
CA ARG A 94 -2.42 -7.10 -10.94
C ARG A 94 -2.88 -5.80 -10.30
N PHE A 95 -3.35 -5.87 -9.06
CA PHE A 95 -3.50 -4.70 -8.22
C PHE A 95 -3.06 -4.97 -6.79
N TYR A 96 -2.76 -3.90 -6.06
CA TYR A 96 -2.70 -3.92 -4.61
C TYR A 96 -3.62 -2.85 -4.01
N GLY A 97 -4.14 -3.15 -2.83
CA GLY A 97 -5.13 -2.41 -2.05
C GLY A 97 -4.83 -2.55 -0.56
N ALA A 98 -5.71 -2.00 0.27
CA ALA A 98 -5.60 -2.07 1.71
C ALA A 98 -6.95 -2.45 2.34
N VAL A 99 -6.94 -3.40 3.27
CA VAL A 99 -8.08 -3.68 4.16
C VAL A 99 -7.80 -3.06 5.51
N LEU A 100 -8.67 -2.15 5.94
CA LEU A 100 -8.58 -1.42 7.20
C LEU A 100 -9.40 -2.19 8.24
N LYS A 101 -8.78 -2.57 9.36
CA LYS A 101 -9.45 -3.25 10.46
C LYS A 101 -9.29 -2.46 11.76
N GLN A 102 -10.42 -2.12 12.35
CA GLN A 102 -10.48 -1.50 13.66
C GLN A 102 -10.68 -2.58 14.72
N THR A 103 -9.98 -2.47 15.83
CA THR A 103 -10.14 -3.37 16.99
C THR A 103 -11.14 -2.75 17.96
N MET A 104 -12.36 -3.27 18.00
CA MET A 104 -13.44 -2.67 18.81
C MET A 104 -13.53 -3.22 20.25
N VAL A 105 -12.64 -4.14 20.64
CA VAL A 105 -12.64 -4.68 22.01
C VAL A 105 -12.07 -3.65 23.00
N GLU A 106 -12.58 -3.63 24.22
CA GLU A 106 -12.27 -2.64 25.27
C GLU A 106 -10.75 -2.57 25.59
N GLU A 107 -10.09 -3.72 25.67
CA GLU A 107 -8.64 -3.83 25.89
C GLU A 107 -7.82 -3.61 24.60
N GLY A 108 -8.48 -3.35 23.47
CA GLY A 108 -7.83 -3.16 22.19
C GLY A 108 -7.05 -1.85 22.17
N VAL A 109 -5.74 -1.94 21.95
CA VAL A 109 -4.84 -0.77 21.86
C VAL A 109 -4.15 -0.61 20.51
N GLN A 110 -4.57 -1.43 19.52
CA GLN A 110 -3.99 -1.42 18.19
C GLN A 110 -5.01 -1.73 17.09
N ASP A 111 -4.84 -1.09 15.94
CA ASP A 111 -5.59 -1.35 14.71
C ASP A 111 -4.68 -1.97 13.64
N TYR A 112 -5.24 -2.36 12.50
CA TYR A 112 -4.46 -3.07 11.47
C TYR A 112 -4.80 -2.59 10.07
N ILE A 113 -3.78 -2.54 9.22
CA ILE A 113 -3.92 -2.43 7.78
C ILE A 113 -3.33 -3.69 7.16
N TYR A 114 -4.13 -4.42 6.41
CA TYR A 114 -3.68 -5.58 5.65
C TYR A 114 -3.46 -5.21 4.21
N ASP A 115 -2.31 -5.59 3.66
CA ASP A 115 -2.12 -5.56 2.21
C ASP A 115 -3.12 -6.52 1.57
N PHE A 116 -3.72 -6.08 0.48
CA PHE A 116 -4.69 -6.87 -0.25
C PHE A 116 -4.34 -6.88 -1.72
N TYR A 117 -4.13 -8.07 -2.28
CA TYR A 117 -3.67 -8.23 -3.66
C TYR A 117 -4.73 -8.89 -4.52
N GLY A 118 -4.78 -8.49 -5.78
CA GLY A 118 -5.56 -9.16 -6.81
C GLY A 118 -4.69 -9.46 -8.02
N VAL A 119 -4.87 -10.66 -8.59
CA VAL A 119 -4.14 -11.12 -9.78
C VAL A 119 -5.13 -11.73 -10.77
N LYS A 120 -5.01 -11.36 -12.05
CA LYS A 120 -5.86 -11.84 -13.14
C LYS A 120 -5.16 -12.98 -13.86
N ILE A 121 -5.68 -14.19 -13.70
CA ILE A 121 -5.17 -15.43 -14.32
C ILE A 121 -6.24 -15.95 -15.26
N LYS A 122 -5.89 -16.13 -16.54
CA LYS A 122 -6.82 -16.61 -17.60
C LYS A 122 -8.16 -15.86 -17.58
N GLY A 123 -8.11 -14.54 -17.42
CA GLY A 123 -9.29 -13.66 -17.43
C GLY A 123 -10.06 -13.56 -16.11
N LYS A 124 -9.75 -14.38 -15.10
CA LYS A 124 -10.42 -14.38 -13.80
C LYS A 124 -9.56 -13.73 -12.72
N TRP A 125 -10.18 -12.93 -11.86
CA TRP A 125 -9.51 -12.30 -10.72
C TRP A 125 -9.47 -13.25 -9.52
N TYR A 126 -8.28 -13.36 -8.93
CA TYR A 126 -8.00 -14.09 -7.71
C TYR A 126 -7.47 -13.11 -6.69
N PHE A 127 -7.91 -13.23 -5.44
CA PHE A 127 -7.58 -12.29 -4.37
C PHE A 127 -6.89 -13.02 -3.23
N PHE A 128 -5.94 -12.37 -2.58
CA PHE A 128 -5.25 -12.91 -1.42
C PHE A 128 -4.67 -11.78 -0.59
N ARG A 129 -4.52 -12.02 0.71
CA ARG A 129 -3.88 -11.07 1.63
C ARG A 129 -2.35 -11.12 1.51
N GLY A 130 -1.72 -9.97 1.68
CA GLY A 130 -0.29 -9.80 1.85
C GLY A 130 0.11 -9.60 3.32
N SER A 131 1.03 -8.65 3.51
CA SER A 131 1.59 -8.28 4.81
C SER A 131 0.55 -7.63 5.74
N THR A 132 0.93 -7.46 7.00
CA THR A 132 0.13 -6.79 8.02
C THR A 132 0.93 -5.63 8.59
N LEU A 133 0.36 -4.44 8.54
CA LEU A 133 0.82 -3.27 9.26
C LEU A 133 0.01 -3.16 10.55
N VAL A 134 0.67 -3.36 11.68
CA VAL A 134 0.10 -3.14 13.02
C VAL A 134 0.19 -1.66 13.35
N LEU A 135 -0.89 -1.09 13.87
CA LEU A 135 -0.99 0.32 14.26
C LEU A 135 -1.23 0.43 15.77
N PRO A 136 -0.17 0.42 16.60
CA PRO A 136 -0.32 0.74 18.02
C PRO A 136 -0.83 2.18 18.15
N ARG A 137 -1.94 2.37 18.85
CA ARG A 137 -2.68 3.65 18.84
C ARG A 137 -1.93 4.78 19.54
N GLU A 138 -1.06 4.44 20.50
CA GLU A 138 -0.18 5.36 21.23
C GLU A 138 0.69 6.24 20.32
N TYR A 139 1.06 5.76 19.12
CA TYR A 139 1.83 6.56 18.16
C TYR A 139 1.00 7.59 17.40
N TYR A 140 -0.32 7.50 17.48
CA TYR A 140 -1.22 8.21 16.60
C TYR A 140 -2.18 9.11 17.37
N GLN A 141 -2.57 8.78 18.60
CA GLN A 141 -3.55 9.54 19.37
C GLN A 141 -3.37 9.32 20.87
N GLU A 142 -3.90 10.22 21.67
CA GLU A 142 -3.80 10.17 23.13
C GLU A 142 -4.68 9.06 23.74
N ASP A 143 -5.94 8.94 23.29
CA ASP A 143 -6.83 7.86 23.71
C ASP A 143 -6.53 6.57 22.94
N ILE A 144 -5.84 5.64 23.58
CA ILE A 144 -5.46 4.35 22.99
C ILE A 144 -6.60 3.33 22.97
N HIS A 145 -7.72 3.55 23.68
CA HIS A 145 -8.83 2.60 23.74
C HIS A 145 -9.91 2.89 22.68
N THR A 146 -9.92 4.09 22.10
CA THR A 146 -10.74 4.40 20.93
C THR A 146 -10.05 3.96 19.63
N PRO A 147 -10.71 3.26 18.69
CA PRO A 147 -10.13 2.93 17.39
C PRO A 147 -9.75 4.16 16.55
N LEU A 148 -8.68 4.05 15.77
CA LEU A 148 -8.32 5.09 14.80
C LEU A 148 -9.46 5.31 13.80
N SER A 149 -9.73 6.56 13.45
CA SER A 149 -10.71 6.85 12.41
C SER A 149 -10.29 6.25 11.07
N LEU A 150 -11.27 5.82 10.26
CA LEU A 150 -11.00 5.25 8.95
C LEU A 150 -10.26 6.24 8.03
N GLU A 151 -10.49 7.54 8.17
CA GLU A 151 -9.76 8.57 7.44
C GLU A 151 -8.26 8.58 7.81
N LYS A 152 -7.95 8.49 9.10
CA LYS A 152 -6.58 8.41 9.59
C LYS A 152 -5.89 7.15 9.11
N MET A 153 -6.58 6.01 9.15
CA MET A 153 -6.06 4.75 8.59
C MET A 153 -5.82 4.85 7.08
N LYS A 154 -6.69 5.51 6.30
CA LYS A 154 -6.47 5.76 4.87
C LYS A 154 -5.23 6.62 4.61
N LYS A 155 -4.97 7.63 5.44
CA LYS A 155 -3.74 8.44 5.37
C LYS A 155 -2.50 7.58 5.61
N ILE A 156 -2.52 6.75 6.66
CA ILE A 156 -1.43 5.81 6.96
C ILE A 156 -1.23 4.81 5.80
N ALA A 157 -2.31 4.31 5.19
CA ALA A 157 -2.24 3.43 4.03
C ALA A 157 -1.58 4.13 2.82
N VAL A 158 -1.86 5.40 2.57
CA VAL A 158 -1.20 6.17 1.48
C VAL A 158 0.31 6.25 1.67
N GLN A 159 0.76 6.35 2.92
CA GLN A 159 2.18 6.44 3.26
C GLN A 159 2.90 5.08 3.20
N ASN A 160 2.25 4.01 3.68
CA ASN A 160 2.92 2.73 3.91
C ASN A 160 2.60 1.69 2.84
N VAL A 161 1.35 1.64 2.38
CA VAL A 161 0.88 0.65 1.38
C VAL A 161 1.02 1.24 -0.02
N PHE A 162 0.43 2.41 -0.25
CA PHE A 162 0.32 3.01 -1.58
C PHE A 162 1.54 3.81 -2.03
N SER A 163 2.50 4.04 -1.15
CA SER A 163 3.69 4.82 -1.48
C SER A 163 4.48 4.21 -2.63
N GLY A 164 4.90 5.08 -3.53
CA GLY A 164 5.67 4.70 -4.72
C GLY A 164 4.83 4.08 -5.85
N TYR A 165 3.49 4.13 -5.80
CA TYR A 165 2.63 3.69 -6.90
C TYR A 165 2.95 4.42 -8.21
N LEU A 166 2.98 5.76 -8.13
CA LEU A 166 3.39 6.63 -9.22
C LEU A 166 4.79 7.16 -8.95
N ILE A 167 5.60 7.18 -9.99
CA ILE A 167 6.93 7.80 -10.01
C ILE A 167 6.96 8.92 -11.04
N GLU A 168 7.66 9.99 -10.69
CA GLU A 168 7.85 11.13 -11.58
C GLU A 168 8.74 10.72 -12.76
N THR A 169 8.45 11.29 -13.92
CA THR A 169 9.27 11.16 -15.11
C THR A 169 9.73 12.56 -15.52
N PRO A 170 11.01 12.72 -15.92
CA PRO A 170 11.50 13.96 -16.48
C PRO A 170 10.59 14.44 -17.62
N SER A 171 10.21 15.71 -17.59
CA SER A 171 9.50 16.31 -18.72
C SER A 171 10.50 16.55 -19.85
N ALA A 172 10.26 15.95 -21.01
CA ALA A 172 11.07 16.16 -22.22
C ALA A 172 10.97 17.60 -22.79
N THR A 173 10.06 18.40 -22.26
CA THR A 173 9.83 19.81 -22.62
C THR A 173 10.05 20.69 -21.40
N ASN A 174 10.57 21.92 -21.58
CA ASN A 174 10.70 22.99 -20.56
C ASN A 174 9.37 23.43 -19.91
N SER A 175 8.31 22.61 -20.00
CA SER A 175 7.09 22.76 -19.24
C SER A 175 7.34 22.33 -17.80
N ASN A 176 7.04 23.20 -16.83
CA ASN A 176 6.99 22.91 -15.39
C ASN A 176 5.92 21.85 -14.99
N LYS A 177 5.43 21.03 -15.94
CA LYS A 177 4.44 19.98 -15.70
C LYS A 177 5.16 18.66 -15.40
N VAL A 178 5.11 18.25 -14.14
CA VAL A 178 5.54 16.92 -13.70
C VAL A 178 4.65 15.86 -14.36
N LYS A 179 5.28 14.90 -15.05
CA LYS A 179 4.61 13.72 -15.61
C LYS A 179 4.83 12.54 -14.66
N TYR A 180 3.84 11.67 -14.56
CA TYR A 180 3.91 10.49 -13.72
C TYR A 180 3.72 9.22 -14.55
N LYS A 181 4.40 8.14 -14.15
CA LYS A 181 4.15 6.80 -14.67
C LYS A 181 3.94 5.82 -13.53
N ILE A 182 3.22 4.73 -13.81
CA ILE A 182 3.06 3.62 -12.88
C ILE A 182 4.43 2.95 -12.66
N ASN A 183 4.74 2.71 -11.39
CA ASN A 183 5.90 1.97 -10.95
C ASN A 183 5.58 0.48 -10.89
N ASP A 184 5.74 -0.23 -12.01
CA ASP A 184 5.45 -1.67 -12.08
C ASP A 184 6.34 -2.51 -11.14
N SER A 185 7.49 -1.99 -10.69
CA SER A 185 8.37 -2.71 -9.74
C SER A 185 7.67 -3.03 -8.41
N LYS A 186 6.70 -2.20 -7.98
CA LYS A 186 5.91 -2.44 -6.77
C LYS A 186 5.06 -3.72 -6.84
N PHE A 187 4.78 -4.23 -8.04
CA PHE A 187 3.94 -5.42 -8.28
C PHE A 187 4.75 -6.71 -8.41
N ILE A 188 6.08 -6.63 -8.32
CA ILE A 188 7.00 -7.77 -8.39
C ILE A 188 7.14 -8.43 -7.01
N ASN A 189 6.96 -7.66 -5.94
CA ASN A 189 7.21 -8.06 -4.55
C ASN A 189 5.93 -8.48 -3.79
N MET A 190 4.93 -9.02 -4.48
CA MET A 190 3.71 -9.54 -3.82
C MET A 190 3.98 -10.78 -2.96
N GLU A 191 5.16 -11.41 -3.12
CA GLU A 191 5.67 -12.48 -2.29
C GLU A 191 7.21 -12.53 -2.40
N ASN A 192 7.88 -12.87 -1.31
CA ASN A 192 9.33 -13.07 -1.30
C ASN A 192 9.71 -14.33 -2.09
N ARG A 193 10.78 -14.22 -2.87
CA ARG A 193 11.39 -15.36 -3.56
C ARG A 193 12.54 -15.92 -2.73
N ASN A 194 12.64 -17.24 -2.75
CA ASN A 194 13.81 -17.96 -2.27
C ASN A 194 14.94 -17.86 -3.31
N ASN A 195 16.17 -18.17 -2.89
CA ASN A 195 17.35 -18.15 -3.77
C ASN A 195 17.25 -19.13 -4.95
N ASP A 196 16.44 -20.18 -4.82
CA ASP A 196 16.17 -21.19 -5.86
C ASP A 196 15.07 -20.76 -6.85
N GLY A 197 14.54 -19.54 -6.72
CA GLY A 197 13.49 -19.01 -7.58
C GLY A 197 12.05 -19.39 -7.20
N THR A 198 11.87 -20.22 -6.17
CA THR A 198 10.55 -20.58 -5.60
C THR A 198 10.00 -19.48 -4.70
N PHE A 199 8.77 -19.62 -4.22
CA PHE A 199 8.13 -18.66 -3.33
C PHE A 199 8.27 -19.09 -1.87
N ALA A 200 8.57 -18.15 -0.97
CA ALA A 200 8.81 -18.44 0.44
C ALA A 200 7.67 -19.24 1.10
N SER A 201 6.42 -18.95 0.75
CA SER A 201 5.26 -19.68 1.26
C SER A 201 4.81 -20.89 0.40
N CYS A 202 5.42 -21.13 -0.76
CA CYS A 202 5.17 -22.28 -1.63
C CYS A 202 6.44 -22.73 -2.40
N TYR A 203 7.20 -23.64 -1.81
CA TYR A 203 8.42 -24.20 -2.41
C TYR A 203 8.18 -25.01 -3.70
N ASN A 204 6.96 -25.51 -3.91
CA ASN A 204 6.62 -26.27 -5.13
C ASN A 204 6.07 -25.41 -6.26
N CYS A 205 5.79 -24.13 -6.00
CA CYS A 205 5.25 -23.21 -7.00
C CYS A 205 6.39 -22.68 -7.87
N LYS A 206 6.37 -23.00 -9.17
CA LYS A 206 7.37 -22.59 -10.17
C LYS A 206 6.99 -21.30 -10.88
N THR A 207 5.68 -21.01 -10.95
CA THR A 207 5.16 -19.77 -11.53
C THR A 207 4.42 -18.93 -10.49
N PHE A 208 4.32 -17.63 -10.75
CA PHE A 208 3.54 -16.74 -9.89
C PHE A 208 2.05 -17.09 -9.89
N ASP A 209 1.52 -17.55 -11.02
CA ASP A 209 0.13 -17.99 -11.13
C ASP A 209 -0.12 -19.23 -10.25
N GLU A 210 0.78 -20.21 -10.25
CA GLU A 210 0.73 -21.36 -9.34
C GLU A 210 0.75 -20.93 -7.87
N PHE A 211 1.61 -19.97 -7.53
CA PHE A 211 1.65 -19.40 -6.19
C PHE A 211 0.32 -18.76 -5.78
N VAL A 212 -0.28 -17.95 -6.65
CA VAL A 212 -1.58 -17.32 -6.38
C VAL A 212 -2.67 -18.37 -6.16
N ILE A 213 -2.73 -19.40 -7.03
CA ILE A 213 -3.69 -20.49 -6.89
C ILE A 213 -3.48 -21.25 -5.58
N TYR A 214 -2.23 -21.54 -5.22
CA TYR A 214 -1.90 -22.15 -3.94
C TYR A 214 -2.40 -21.31 -2.76
N ARG A 215 -2.16 -19.99 -2.76
CA ARG A 215 -2.60 -19.09 -1.68
C ARG A 215 -4.13 -19.09 -1.53
N VAL A 216 -4.85 -18.98 -2.63
CA VAL A 216 -6.33 -19.00 -2.62
C VAL A 216 -6.87 -20.33 -2.09
N ASN A 217 -6.29 -21.45 -2.53
CA ASN A 217 -6.75 -22.78 -2.11
C ASN A 217 -6.38 -23.10 -0.65
N LYS A 218 -5.23 -22.63 -0.17
CA LYS A 218 -4.77 -22.85 1.21
C LYS A 218 -5.79 -22.37 2.24
N ASN A 219 -6.41 -21.21 2.02
CA ASN A 219 -7.43 -20.66 2.91
C ASN A 219 -8.62 -21.61 3.09
N TRP A 220 -9.08 -22.24 2.00
CA TRP A 220 -10.18 -23.19 2.03
C TRP A 220 -9.79 -24.55 2.60
N LYS A 221 -8.60 -25.05 2.27
CA LYS A 221 -8.10 -26.33 2.79
C LYS A 221 -8.02 -26.30 4.32
N ASN A 222 -7.45 -25.24 4.89
CA ASN A 222 -7.31 -25.11 6.34
C ASN A 222 -8.67 -25.18 7.08
N LYS A 223 -9.75 -24.67 6.46
CA LYS A 223 -11.10 -24.76 7.03
C LYS A 223 -11.65 -26.19 6.99
N ILE A 224 -11.48 -26.89 5.87
CA ILE A 224 -11.95 -28.28 5.75
C ILE A 224 -11.25 -29.16 6.80
N ASP A 225 -9.93 -29.03 6.90
CA ASP A 225 -9.13 -29.80 7.84
C ASP A 225 -9.48 -29.46 9.30
N SER A 226 -9.81 -28.20 9.64
CA SER A 226 -10.24 -27.84 11.00
C SER A 226 -11.64 -28.34 11.36
N THR A 227 -12.53 -28.51 10.37
CA THR A 227 -13.87 -29.08 10.60
C THR A 227 -13.89 -30.59 10.74
N GLN A 228 -12.85 -31.31 10.28
CA GLN A 228 -12.74 -32.77 10.40
C GLN A 228 -12.10 -33.22 11.73
N ASN A 229 -11.47 -32.30 12.47
CA ASN A 229 -10.78 -32.58 13.72
C ASN A 229 -11.55 -32.12 14.99
N ASN A 230 -12.80 -31.69 14.82
CA ASN A 230 -13.75 -31.34 15.88
C ASN A 230 -14.97 -32.26 15.82
#